data_AF-A0A523XDI7-F1
#
_entry.id   AF-A0A523XDI7-F1
#
_cell.length_a   1.000
_cell.length_b   1.000
_cell.length_c   1.000
_cell.angle_alpha   90.00
_cell.angle_beta   90.00
_cell.angle_gamma   90.00
#
_symmetry.space_group_name_H-M   'P 1'
#
loop_
_entity.id
_entity.type
_entity.pdbx_description
1 polymer ?
#
loop_
_entity_poly.entity_id
_entity_poly.type
_entity_poly.pdbx_seq_one_letter_code
_entity_poly.pdbx_strand_id
1 'polypeptide(L)'
;MNTKIRVGILFGGKSAEHEVSLQSAKNIIEAIDKKKYEVVLIGIDKKGRWYLSDSSRFLLHAENPKLIKLNKANDNVAFVPGKKTKQLISLTGHRSEGRIDVVFPILHGPSGEDGTVQGLLKLANVPFVGASVLGSAVGMDKDVMKRLLRDAGIPTPKFLAFNRSSLDKIDLNDVKNQLGLPFFIKPANLGSSVGISKVKDKKQFDVAVREAFKYDNKILFEEYIEGREIECSILGNDDPIASVPGEVLPQHEFYSYEAKYIDENGAILEIPAKLTDEIIKEIQEIAIRTFKVLCCEGMARIDFFLRDNKEVIVNELNTIPGFTKISMYPRLWEASGITYTELIDRLIQLALEKFKREKKLETSFDL
;
A
#
# COMPACT_ATOMS: atom_id res chain seq x y z
N MET A 1 20.40 30.97 -0.89
CA MET A 1 19.13 30.33 -1.28
C MET A 1 19.28 28.84 -1.03
N ASN A 2 18.47 28.24 -0.17
CA ASN A 2 18.50 26.77 0.00
C ASN A 2 18.04 26.12 -1.31
N THR A 3 18.82 25.17 -1.81
CA THR A 3 18.45 24.33 -2.96
C THR A 3 17.26 23.46 -2.57
N LYS A 4 16.19 23.51 -3.37
CA LYS A 4 14.99 22.67 -3.16
C LYS A 4 15.34 21.19 -3.33
N ILE A 5 14.68 20.33 -2.55
CA ILE A 5 14.80 18.88 -2.67
C ILE A 5 13.99 18.44 -3.90
N ARG A 6 14.60 17.66 -4.80
CA ARG A 6 13.94 17.16 -6.00
C ARG A 6 13.24 15.83 -5.73
N VAL A 7 11.91 15.84 -5.74
CA VAL A 7 11.03 14.72 -5.41
C VAL A 7 10.51 14.08 -6.69
N GLY A 8 10.92 12.84 -6.97
CA GLY A 8 10.37 12.03 -8.04
C GLY A 8 9.03 11.42 -7.63
N ILE A 9 7.90 11.91 -8.14
CA ILE A 9 6.59 11.29 -7.91
C ILE A 9 6.43 10.16 -8.92
N LEU A 10 6.34 8.93 -8.42
CA LEU A 10 6.24 7.73 -9.25
C LEU A 10 4.84 7.12 -9.14
N PHE A 11 4.09 7.11 -10.24
CA PHE A 11 2.64 6.83 -10.24
C PHE A 11 2.16 6.09 -11.50
N GLY A 12 0.92 5.60 -11.49
CA GLY A 12 0.32 4.74 -12.51
C GLY A 12 0.55 3.25 -12.20
N GLY A 13 1.19 2.54 -13.12
CA GLY A 13 1.56 1.13 -12.95
C GLY A 13 0.70 0.14 -13.73
N LYS A 14 1.17 -1.11 -13.82
CA LYS A 14 0.41 -2.23 -14.38
C LYS A 14 -0.42 -2.87 -13.26
N SER A 15 -1.47 -2.18 -12.85
CA SER A 15 -2.36 -2.59 -11.77
C SER A 15 -3.81 -2.26 -12.10
N ALA A 16 -4.74 -2.97 -11.46
CA ALA A 16 -6.16 -2.62 -11.46
C ALA A 16 -6.39 -1.24 -10.82
N GLU A 17 -5.50 -0.82 -9.93
CA GLU A 17 -5.56 0.43 -9.17
C GLU A 17 -4.79 1.58 -9.85
N HIS A 18 -4.50 1.45 -11.15
CA HIS A 18 -3.76 2.45 -11.94
C HIS A 18 -4.40 3.84 -11.82
N GLU A 19 -5.72 3.95 -12.01
CA GLU A 19 -6.44 5.22 -11.94
C GLU A 19 -6.41 5.86 -10.54
N VAL A 20 -6.44 5.04 -9.48
CA VAL A 20 -6.30 5.52 -8.08
C VAL A 20 -4.92 6.13 -7.85
N SER A 21 -3.88 5.50 -8.40
CA SER A 21 -2.52 6.03 -8.36
C SER A 21 -2.42 7.39 -9.08
N LEU A 22 -3.08 7.56 -10.23
CA LEU A 22 -3.11 8.84 -10.96
C LEU A 22 -3.76 9.96 -10.12
N GLN A 23 -4.87 9.67 -9.44
CA GLN A 23 -5.56 10.64 -8.59
C GLN A 23 -4.72 11.00 -7.35
N SER A 24 -4.11 10.00 -6.72
CA SER A 24 -3.23 10.20 -5.57
C SER A 24 -2.03 11.07 -5.94
N ALA A 25 -1.41 10.84 -7.12
CA ALA A 25 -0.35 11.69 -7.62
C ALA A 25 -0.80 13.14 -7.84
N LYS A 26 -1.98 13.36 -8.45
CA LYS A 26 -2.57 14.71 -8.61
C LYS A 26 -2.70 15.41 -7.26
N ASN A 27 -3.26 14.74 -6.25
CA ASN A 27 -3.44 15.34 -4.92
C ASN A 27 -2.11 15.66 -4.22
N ILE A 28 -1.11 14.78 -4.32
CA ILE A 28 0.23 15.03 -3.76
C ILE A 28 0.86 16.27 -4.41
N ILE A 29 0.79 16.40 -5.74
CA ILE A 29 1.39 17.52 -6.49
C ILE A 29 0.73 18.86 -6.13
N GLU A 30 -0.58 18.84 -5.87
CA GLU A 30 -1.33 20.02 -5.43
C GLU A 30 -0.95 20.44 -4.01
N ALA A 31 -0.70 19.47 -3.11
CA ALA A 31 -0.52 19.72 -1.68
C ALA A 31 0.94 19.87 -1.22
N ILE A 32 1.91 19.40 -2.01
CA ILE A 32 3.33 19.43 -1.63
C ILE A 32 3.85 20.88 -1.51
N ASP A 33 4.68 21.13 -0.49
CA ASP A 33 5.26 22.46 -0.27
C ASP A 33 6.28 22.83 -1.36
N LYS A 34 5.83 23.62 -2.33
CA LYS A 34 6.63 24.08 -3.47
C LYS A 34 7.76 25.05 -3.09
N LYS A 35 7.82 25.54 -1.85
CA LYS A 35 8.98 26.31 -1.35
C LYS A 35 10.13 25.39 -0.99
N LYS A 36 9.84 24.18 -0.46
CA LYS A 36 10.82 23.16 -0.08
C LYS A 36 11.18 22.20 -1.21
N TYR A 37 10.20 21.85 -2.04
CA TYR A 37 10.30 20.76 -3.00
C TYR A 37 10.14 21.21 -4.46
N GLU A 38 10.88 20.56 -5.35
CA GLU A 38 10.68 20.58 -6.80
C GLU A 38 10.22 19.17 -7.23
N VAL A 39 9.16 19.06 -8.02
CA VAL A 39 8.59 17.77 -8.42
C VAL A 39 9.08 17.34 -9.79
N VAL A 40 9.45 16.06 -9.91
CA VAL A 40 9.74 15.37 -11.17
C VAL A 40 8.71 14.26 -11.32
N LEU A 41 7.92 14.27 -12.39
CA LEU A 41 6.81 13.35 -12.54
C LEU A 41 7.20 12.16 -13.41
N ILE A 42 7.05 10.96 -12.86
CA ILE A 42 7.40 9.71 -13.53
C ILE A 42 6.15 8.84 -13.58
N GLY A 43 5.48 8.82 -14.73
CA GLY A 43 4.27 8.04 -14.95
C GLY A 43 4.58 6.68 -15.57
N ILE A 44 3.98 5.61 -15.05
CA ILE A 44 4.08 4.27 -15.62
C ILE A 44 2.76 3.89 -16.26
N ASP A 45 2.75 3.55 -17.56
CA ASP A 45 1.52 3.11 -18.23
C ASP A 45 1.09 1.69 -17.83
N LYS A 46 -0.12 1.28 -18.25
CA LYS A 46 -0.65 -0.08 -18.02
C LYS A 46 0.15 -1.20 -18.70
N LYS A 47 1.15 -0.87 -19.53
CA LYS A 47 2.10 -1.83 -20.11
C LYS A 47 3.42 -1.88 -19.34
N GLY A 48 3.57 -1.08 -18.29
CA GLY A 48 4.78 -1.00 -17.47
C GLY A 48 5.86 -0.08 -18.04
N ARG A 49 5.56 0.76 -19.04
CA ARG A 49 6.53 1.70 -19.61
C ARG A 49 6.54 3.00 -18.83
N TRP A 50 7.73 3.51 -18.55
CA TRP A 50 7.96 4.68 -17.70
C TRP A 50 8.18 5.91 -18.59
N TYR A 51 7.55 7.01 -18.19
CA TYR A 51 7.53 8.27 -18.93
C TYR A 51 7.89 9.43 -18.00
N LEU A 52 8.73 10.34 -18.48
CA LEU A 52 8.86 11.65 -17.86
C LEU A 52 7.67 12.51 -18.27
N SER A 53 6.92 13.00 -17.29
CA SER A 53 5.71 13.77 -17.55
C SER A 53 5.92 15.26 -17.27
N ASP A 54 5.40 16.10 -18.16
CA ASP A 54 5.33 17.55 -17.93
C ASP A 54 4.29 17.85 -16.84
N SER A 55 4.70 18.61 -15.81
CA SER A 55 3.85 19.04 -14.70
C SER A 55 2.53 19.71 -15.11
N SER A 56 2.48 20.36 -16.27
CA SER A 56 1.29 21.06 -16.78
C SER A 56 0.29 20.12 -17.47
N ARG A 57 0.71 18.94 -17.93
CA ARG A 57 -0.10 18.06 -18.79
C ARG A 57 0.13 16.56 -18.56
N PHE A 58 0.43 16.14 -17.33
CA PHE A 58 0.71 14.72 -17.04
C PHE A 58 -0.54 13.81 -17.05
N LEU A 59 -1.74 14.38 -16.99
CA LEU A 59 -3.01 13.66 -17.02
C LEU A 59 -3.95 14.18 -18.11
N LEU A 60 -4.71 13.26 -18.70
CA LEU A 60 -5.87 13.54 -19.53
C LEU A 60 -7.13 13.37 -18.67
N HIS A 61 -8.13 14.24 -18.85
CA HIS A 61 -9.40 14.23 -18.11
C HIS A 61 -9.21 14.23 -16.58
N ALA A 62 -8.27 15.04 -16.08
CA ALA A 62 -7.88 15.07 -14.67
C ALA A 62 -9.02 15.38 -13.68
N GLU A 63 -10.12 15.98 -14.16
CA GLU A 63 -11.31 16.30 -13.35
C GLU A 63 -12.37 15.18 -13.33
N ASN A 64 -12.21 14.12 -14.13
CA ASN A 64 -13.16 13.01 -14.17
C ASN A 64 -12.46 11.70 -13.77
N PRO A 65 -12.66 11.21 -12.52
CA PRO A 65 -12.12 9.96 -12.01
C PRO A 65 -12.32 8.74 -12.93
N LYS A 66 -13.45 8.67 -13.65
CA LYS A 66 -13.79 7.52 -14.51
C LYS A 66 -13.08 7.56 -15.87
N LEU A 67 -12.61 8.73 -16.29
CA LEU A 67 -11.97 8.95 -17.60
C LEU A 67 -10.50 9.34 -17.49
N ILE A 68 -9.98 9.51 -16.26
CA ILE A 68 -8.61 9.90 -16.00
C ILE A 68 -7.63 8.93 -16.66
N LYS A 69 -6.65 9.48 -17.37
CA LYS A 69 -5.61 8.69 -18.04
C LYS A 69 -4.25 9.37 -17.92
N LEU A 70 -3.21 8.56 -17.84
CA LEU A 70 -1.84 9.05 -17.99
C LEU A 70 -1.65 9.64 -19.38
N ASN A 71 -1.18 10.90 -19.44
CA ASN A 71 -0.72 11.45 -20.71
C ASN A 71 0.67 10.89 -21.04
N LYS A 72 0.76 10.16 -22.15
CA LYS A 72 2.00 9.49 -22.54
C LYS A 72 2.87 10.49 -23.30
N ALA A 73 3.79 11.13 -22.59
CA ALA A 73 4.84 11.92 -23.22
C ALA A 73 5.78 11.01 -24.07
N ASN A 74 6.53 11.61 -24.98
CA ASN A 74 7.46 10.87 -25.86
C ASN A 74 8.79 10.52 -25.18
N ASP A 75 8.99 10.87 -23.91
CA ASP A 75 10.26 10.66 -23.22
C ASP A 75 10.21 9.48 -22.25
N ASN A 76 10.74 8.35 -22.70
CA ASN A 76 10.90 7.17 -21.87
C ASN A 76 12.10 7.32 -20.95
N VAL A 77 11.94 6.90 -19.70
CA VAL A 77 13.01 7.01 -18.70
C VAL A 77 13.40 5.68 -18.11
N ALA A 78 14.64 5.60 -17.63
CA ALA A 78 15.17 4.46 -16.90
C ALA A 78 16.02 4.90 -15.71
N PHE A 79 15.97 4.11 -14.63
CA PHE A 79 16.92 4.22 -13.54
C PHE A 79 18.19 3.42 -13.84
N VAL A 80 19.36 4.01 -13.57
CA VAL A 80 20.68 3.41 -13.78
C VAL A 80 21.25 2.92 -12.44
N PRO A 81 21.39 1.61 -12.22
CA PRO A 81 21.97 1.06 -11.00
C PRO A 81 23.39 1.57 -10.72
N GLY A 82 23.74 1.70 -9.43
CA GLY A 82 25.10 2.05 -8.99
C GLY A 82 25.52 3.51 -9.17
N LYS A 83 24.74 4.34 -9.87
CA LYS A 83 25.03 5.78 -10.00
C LYS A 83 24.68 6.52 -8.71
N LYS A 84 25.56 7.44 -8.28
CA LYS A 84 25.33 8.34 -7.11
C LYS A 84 24.61 9.63 -7.48
N THR A 85 24.64 10.00 -8.77
CA THR A 85 24.00 11.20 -9.35
C THR A 85 23.55 10.86 -10.76
N LYS A 86 22.52 11.56 -11.28
CA LYS A 86 21.99 11.34 -12.63
C LYS A 86 21.45 9.91 -12.80
N GLN A 87 20.76 9.43 -11.76
CA GLN A 87 20.23 8.07 -11.72
C GLN A 87 19.09 7.86 -12.72
N LEU A 88 18.35 8.91 -13.06
CA LEU A 88 17.30 8.89 -14.07
C LEU A 88 17.83 9.43 -15.41
N ILE A 89 17.67 8.65 -16.47
CA ILE A 89 18.06 9.04 -17.84
C ILE A 89 16.84 9.07 -18.75
N SER A 90 16.76 10.10 -19.60
CA SER A 90 15.89 10.12 -20.78
C SER A 90 16.51 9.25 -21.87
N LEU A 91 15.73 8.29 -22.37
CA LEU A 91 16.15 7.34 -23.41
C LEU A 91 16.04 7.93 -24.82
N THR A 92 15.15 8.90 -25.03
CA THR A 92 14.96 9.52 -26.36
C THR A 92 15.79 10.80 -26.50
N GLY A 93 15.87 11.62 -25.44
CA GLY A 93 16.63 12.86 -25.42
C GLY A 93 18.12 12.69 -25.14
N HIS A 94 18.57 11.51 -24.66
CA HIS A 94 19.95 11.25 -24.18
C HIS A 94 20.43 12.28 -23.15
N ARG A 95 19.48 12.90 -22.43
CA ARG A 95 19.74 13.92 -21.41
C ARG A 95 19.45 13.34 -20.04
N SER A 96 20.28 13.72 -19.07
CA SER A 96 19.98 13.44 -17.68
C SER A 96 19.02 14.51 -17.17
N GLU A 97 17.92 14.08 -16.57
CA GLU A 97 16.96 14.94 -15.87
C GLU A 97 17.49 15.47 -14.53
N GLY A 98 18.81 15.45 -14.35
CA GLY A 98 19.49 15.83 -13.13
C GLY A 98 19.37 14.78 -12.03
N ARG A 99 19.59 15.22 -10.79
CA ARG A 99 19.54 14.37 -9.59
C ARG A 99 18.13 14.32 -9.02
N ILE A 100 17.64 13.12 -8.73
CA ILE A 100 16.45 12.93 -7.88
C ILE A 100 16.97 12.68 -6.47
N ASP A 101 16.50 13.49 -5.52
CA ASP A 101 16.93 13.40 -4.13
C ASP A 101 16.12 12.38 -3.35
N VAL A 102 14.86 12.17 -3.72
CA VAL A 102 13.97 11.20 -3.10
C VAL A 102 12.84 10.85 -4.08
N VAL A 103 12.39 9.60 -4.06
CA VAL A 103 11.21 9.16 -4.80
C VAL A 103 10.03 8.97 -3.84
N PHE A 104 8.87 9.47 -4.23
CA PHE A 104 7.60 9.19 -3.58
C PHE A 104 6.84 8.19 -4.47
N PRO A 105 6.96 6.88 -4.21
CA PRO A 105 6.18 5.89 -4.92
C PRO A 105 4.74 5.92 -4.42
N ILE A 106 3.79 6.06 -5.34
CA ILE A 106 2.36 5.95 -5.08
C ILE A 106 1.74 4.93 -6.03
N LEU A 107 2.40 3.78 -6.17
CA LEU A 107 2.00 2.68 -7.04
C LEU A 107 1.24 1.64 -6.23
N HIS A 108 -0.01 1.38 -6.59
CA HIS A 108 -0.86 0.40 -5.90
C HIS A 108 -0.80 -0.96 -6.60
N GLY A 109 -0.78 -2.03 -5.82
CA GLY A 109 -0.78 -3.41 -6.28
C GLY A 109 0.59 -3.94 -6.74
N PRO A 110 0.59 -4.98 -7.59
CA PRO A 110 1.82 -5.66 -8.03
C PRO A 110 2.87 -4.72 -8.61
N SER A 111 4.14 -5.03 -8.35
CA SER A 111 5.34 -4.22 -8.65
C SER A 111 5.45 -2.87 -7.92
N GLY A 112 4.36 -2.35 -7.34
CA GLY A 112 4.34 -1.13 -6.54
C GLY A 112 4.52 -1.39 -5.05
N GLU A 113 3.79 -2.37 -4.52
CA GLU A 113 3.70 -2.66 -3.08
C GLU A 113 4.45 -3.93 -2.66
N ASP A 114 4.95 -4.73 -3.61
CA ASP A 114 5.52 -6.06 -3.38
C ASP A 114 7.05 -6.09 -3.20
N GLY A 115 7.69 -4.92 -3.10
CA GLY A 115 9.15 -4.78 -2.94
C GLY A 115 9.91 -4.65 -4.27
N THR A 116 9.27 -4.85 -5.42
CA THR A 116 9.95 -4.81 -6.74
C THR A 116 10.53 -3.44 -7.03
N VAL A 117 9.70 -2.38 -6.98
CA VAL A 117 10.16 -1.01 -7.26
C VAL A 117 11.10 -0.50 -6.17
N GLN A 118 10.89 -0.91 -4.92
CA GLN A 118 11.78 -0.60 -3.80
C GLN A 118 13.17 -1.17 -4.06
N GLY A 119 13.26 -2.40 -4.59
CA GLY A 119 14.53 -3.02 -4.99
C GLY A 119 15.24 -2.25 -6.10
N LEU A 120 14.50 -1.83 -7.13
CA LEU A 120 15.04 -0.98 -8.19
C LEU A 120 15.62 0.33 -7.64
N LEU A 121 14.87 1.03 -6.78
CA LEU A 121 15.29 2.30 -6.20
C LEU A 121 16.50 2.14 -5.27
N LYS A 122 16.57 1.01 -4.54
CA LYS A 122 17.71 0.67 -3.69
C LYS A 122 18.97 0.42 -4.52
N LEU A 123 18.88 -0.35 -5.62
CA LEU A 123 19.98 -0.54 -6.57
C LEU A 123 20.42 0.76 -7.26
N ALA A 124 19.47 1.66 -7.51
CA ALA A 124 19.74 2.99 -8.05
C ALA A 124 20.32 3.96 -7.00
N ASN A 125 20.48 3.57 -5.73
CA ASN A 125 20.91 4.46 -4.64
C ASN A 125 20.04 5.73 -4.52
N VAL A 126 18.72 5.58 -4.64
CA VAL A 126 17.76 6.69 -4.53
C VAL A 126 16.93 6.50 -3.26
N PRO A 127 16.87 7.49 -2.34
CA PRO A 127 15.97 7.45 -1.19
C PRO A 127 14.52 7.33 -1.66
N PHE A 128 13.67 6.63 -0.90
CA PHE A 128 12.26 6.54 -1.24
C PHE A 128 11.35 6.43 -0.03
N VAL A 129 10.16 7.03 -0.16
CA VAL A 129 9.08 7.03 0.82
C VAL A 129 8.47 5.64 0.95
N GLY A 130 8.08 5.28 2.18
CA GLY A 130 7.41 4.02 2.51
C GLY A 130 8.37 2.88 2.89
N ALA A 131 7.79 1.69 3.02
CA ALA A 131 8.49 0.49 3.50
C ALA A 131 9.63 0.09 2.56
N SER A 132 10.67 -0.53 3.11
CA SER A 132 11.78 -1.11 2.34
C SER A 132 11.37 -2.42 1.65
N VAL A 133 12.28 -3.05 0.90
CA VAL A 133 12.01 -4.25 0.09
C VAL A 133 11.31 -5.35 0.89
N LEU A 134 11.85 -5.70 2.07
CA LEU A 134 11.28 -6.76 2.90
C LEU A 134 9.89 -6.37 3.41
N GLY A 135 9.75 -5.17 3.99
CA GLY A 135 8.47 -4.70 4.55
C GLY A 135 7.35 -4.65 3.51
N SER A 136 7.67 -4.17 2.30
CA SER A 136 6.76 -4.22 1.15
C SER A 136 6.39 -5.66 0.77
N ALA A 137 7.37 -6.53 0.56
CA ALA A 137 7.13 -7.92 0.15
C ALA A 137 6.30 -8.72 1.18
N VAL A 138 6.62 -8.60 2.47
CA VAL A 138 5.88 -9.31 3.52
C VAL A 138 4.51 -8.69 3.78
N GLY A 139 4.34 -7.37 3.61
CA GLY A 139 3.05 -6.71 3.72
C GLY A 139 2.10 -7.08 2.57
N MET A 140 2.64 -7.31 1.37
CA MET A 140 1.83 -7.71 0.21
C MET A 140 1.34 -9.15 0.28
N ASP A 141 2.18 -10.08 0.75
CA ASP A 141 1.84 -11.51 0.81
C ASP A 141 1.03 -11.84 2.08
N LYS A 142 -0.29 -11.98 1.92
CA LYS A 142 -1.23 -12.23 3.03
C LYS A 142 -0.94 -13.50 3.83
N ASP A 143 -0.35 -14.55 3.23
CA ASP A 143 0.07 -15.74 3.98
C ASP A 143 1.30 -15.43 4.85
N VAL A 144 2.35 -14.85 4.25
CA VAL A 144 3.60 -14.55 4.96
C VAL A 144 3.34 -13.57 6.10
N MET A 145 2.59 -12.50 5.81
CA MET A 145 2.14 -11.53 6.81
C MET A 145 1.51 -12.23 8.01
N LYS A 146 0.48 -13.05 7.79
CA LYS A 146 -0.27 -13.68 8.88
C LYS A 146 0.52 -14.74 9.64
N ARG A 147 1.48 -15.41 8.99
CA ARG A 147 2.43 -16.29 9.70
C ARG A 147 3.30 -15.51 10.66
N LEU A 148 3.80 -14.33 10.27
CA LEU A 148 4.59 -13.45 11.14
C LEU A 148 3.75 -12.85 12.26
N LEU A 149 2.51 -12.44 11.99
CA LEU A 149 1.59 -11.96 13.03
C LEU A 149 1.30 -13.05 14.07
N ARG A 150 1.02 -14.27 13.62
CA ARG A 150 0.80 -15.43 14.49
C ARG A 150 2.02 -15.72 15.35
N ASP A 151 3.22 -15.71 14.76
CA ASP A 151 4.49 -15.92 15.48
C ASP A 151 4.73 -14.85 16.56
N ALA A 152 4.40 -13.59 16.25
CA ALA A 152 4.50 -12.47 17.17
C ALA A 152 3.37 -12.37 18.21
N GLY A 153 2.45 -13.35 18.25
CA GLY A 153 1.29 -13.33 19.14
C GLY A 153 0.34 -12.16 18.88
N ILE A 154 0.25 -11.69 17.64
CA ILE A 154 -0.70 -10.66 17.22
C ILE A 154 -1.95 -11.38 16.67
N PRO A 155 -3.16 -11.08 17.21
CA PRO A 155 -4.39 -11.71 16.73
C PRO A 155 -4.62 -11.47 15.24
N THR A 156 -4.83 -12.55 14.48
CA THR A 156 -5.21 -12.57 13.06
C THR A 156 -6.19 -13.71 12.86
N PRO A 157 -7.12 -13.63 11.88
CA PRO A 157 -8.02 -14.74 11.59
C PRO A 157 -7.24 -16.02 11.29
N LYS A 158 -7.80 -17.17 11.69
CA LYS A 158 -7.32 -18.49 11.28
C LYS A 158 -7.35 -18.59 9.77
N PHE A 159 -6.30 -19.20 9.22
CA PHE A 159 -6.15 -19.31 7.78
C PHE A 159 -5.44 -20.59 7.35
N LEU A 160 -5.68 -20.98 6.09
CA LEU A 160 -4.94 -22.00 5.36
C LEU A 160 -4.42 -21.38 4.05
N ALA A 161 -3.23 -21.78 3.62
CA ALA A 161 -2.62 -21.29 2.39
C ALA A 161 -2.32 -22.46 1.46
N PHE A 162 -2.68 -22.32 0.18
CA PHE A 162 -2.45 -23.35 -0.83
C PHE A 162 -1.76 -22.76 -2.06
N ASN A 163 -0.71 -23.44 -2.51
CA ASN A 163 -0.11 -23.18 -3.81
C ASN A 163 -0.90 -23.89 -4.90
N ARG A 164 -0.84 -23.37 -6.12
CA ARG A 164 -1.48 -23.96 -7.31
C ARG A 164 -1.07 -25.41 -7.55
N SER A 165 0.16 -25.78 -7.20
CA SER A 165 0.68 -27.15 -7.28
C SER A 165 -0.02 -28.14 -6.34
N SER A 166 -0.78 -27.64 -5.37
CA SER A 166 -1.51 -28.43 -4.38
C SER A 166 -3.02 -28.42 -4.65
N LEU A 167 -3.47 -28.01 -5.84
CA LEU A 167 -4.89 -27.88 -6.17
C LEU A 167 -5.70 -29.16 -5.90
N ASP A 168 -5.15 -30.31 -6.28
CA ASP A 168 -5.81 -31.62 -6.09
C ASP A 168 -5.88 -32.06 -4.62
N LYS A 169 -5.18 -31.36 -3.73
CA LYS A 169 -5.15 -31.63 -2.28
C LYS A 169 -6.11 -30.74 -1.49
N ILE A 170 -6.80 -29.81 -2.14
CA ILE A 170 -7.72 -28.89 -1.45
C ILE A 170 -9.07 -29.58 -1.28
N ASP A 171 -9.32 -30.12 -0.09
CA ASP A 171 -10.62 -30.72 0.27
C ASP A 171 -11.49 -29.76 1.10
N LEU A 172 -12.75 -29.61 0.72
CA LEU A 172 -13.68 -28.70 1.38
C LEU A 172 -14.01 -29.13 2.82
N ASN A 173 -14.10 -30.44 3.10
CA ASN A 173 -14.42 -30.90 4.45
C ASN A 173 -13.25 -30.60 5.39
N ASP A 174 -12.02 -30.82 4.95
CA ASP A 174 -10.81 -30.49 5.72
C ASP A 174 -10.71 -28.99 6.01
N VAL A 175 -11.04 -28.14 5.04
CA VAL A 175 -11.10 -26.68 5.22
C VAL A 175 -12.22 -26.30 6.19
N LYS A 176 -13.41 -26.86 6.03
CA LYS A 176 -14.57 -26.59 6.90
C LYS A 176 -14.31 -27.00 8.34
N ASN A 177 -13.64 -28.12 8.57
CA ASN A 177 -13.31 -28.58 9.92
C ASN A 177 -12.34 -27.63 10.64
N GLN A 178 -11.51 -26.89 9.91
CA GLN A 178 -10.51 -25.99 10.48
C GLN A 178 -11.00 -24.54 10.59
N LEU A 179 -11.76 -24.05 9.61
CA LEU A 179 -12.18 -22.64 9.50
C LEU A 179 -13.67 -22.39 9.76
N GLY A 180 -14.50 -23.44 9.78
CA GLY A 180 -15.95 -23.32 9.84
C GLY A 180 -16.57 -22.83 8.52
N LEU A 181 -17.82 -22.36 8.59
CA LEU A 181 -18.53 -21.69 7.49
C LEU A 181 -19.27 -20.46 8.04
N PRO A 182 -19.36 -19.35 7.29
CA PRO A 182 -18.67 -19.13 6.02
C PRO A 182 -17.16 -18.90 6.21
N PHE A 183 -16.39 -18.99 5.13
CA PHE A 183 -14.99 -18.54 5.08
C PHE A 183 -14.73 -17.76 3.80
N PHE A 184 -13.62 -17.03 3.72
CA PHE A 184 -13.19 -16.31 2.52
C PHE A 184 -12.08 -17.05 1.78
N ILE A 185 -12.11 -17.00 0.45
CA ILE A 185 -10.98 -17.36 -0.41
C ILE A 185 -10.48 -16.08 -1.07
N LYS A 186 -9.17 -15.83 -1.02
CA LYS A 186 -8.53 -14.64 -1.62
C LYS A 186 -7.15 -14.96 -2.23
N PRO A 187 -6.73 -14.28 -3.31
CA PRO A 187 -5.35 -14.32 -3.77
C PRO A 187 -4.40 -13.82 -2.66
N ALA A 188 -3.21 -14.39 -2.55
CA ALA A 188 -2.29 -14.00 -1.48
C ALA A 188 -1.65 -12.62 -1.71
N ASN A 189 -1.41 -12.25 -2.97
CA ASN A 189 -0.62 -11.08 -3.37
C ASN A 189 -1.44 -10.06 -4.19
N LEU A 190 -2.70 -9.82 -3.82
CA LEU A 190 -3.52 -8.75 -4.39
C LEU A 190 -4.27 -7.94 -3.31
N GLY A 191 -4.63 -6.72 -3.68
CA GLY A 191 -5.48 -5.81 -2.90
C GLY A 191 -6.85 -5.57 -3.54
N SER A 192 -7.56 -4.57 -3.02
CA SER A 192 -8.80 -4.04 -3.62
C SER A 192 -9.94 -5.03 -3.85
N SER A 193 -10.01 -6.08 -3.02
CA SER A 193 -11.08 -7.09 -3.05
C SER A 193 -11.20 -7.87 -4.37
N VAL A 194 -10.17 -7.81 -5.23
CA VAL A 194 -10.14 -8.53 -6.51
C VAL A 194 -9.87 -10.01 -6.27
N GLY A 195 -10.71 -10.88 -6.84
CA GLY A 195 -10.60 -12.34 -6.69
C GLY A 195 -10.99 -12.87 -5.32
N ILE A 196 -11.58 -12.05 -4.44
CA ILE A 196 -12.07 -12.49 -3.12
C ILE A 196 -13.48 -13.08 -3.26
N SER A 197 -13.74 -14.17 -2.55
CA SER A 197 -15.05 -14.84 -2.55
C SER A 197 -15.43 -15.34 -1.16
N LYS A 198 -16.64 -15.05 -0.70
CA LYS A 198 -17.22 -15.63 0.52
C LYS A 198 -17.88 -16.96 0.19
N VAL A 199 -17.41 -18.05 0.79
CA VAL A 199 -17.88 -19.41 0.54
C VAL A 199 -18.80 -19.84 1.68
N LYS A 200 -20.06 -20.10 1.32
CA LYS A 200 -21.14 -20.58 2.20
C LYS A 200 -21.46 -22.07 1.93
N ASP A 201 -21.13 -22.58 0.74
CA ASP A 201 -21.42 -23.96 0.33
C ASP A 201 -20.42 -24.53 -0.70
N LYS A 202 -20.61 -25.81 -1.05
CA LYS A 202 -19.76 -26.54 -2.00
C LYS A 202 -19.79 -26.00 -3.43
N LYS A 203 -20.93 -25.49 -3.92
CA LYS A 203 -21.02 -24.96 -5.29
C LYS A 203 -20.17 -23.69 -5.41
N GLN A 204 -20.18 -22.86 -4.38
CA GLN A 204 -19.37 -21.63 -4.33
C GLN A 204 -17.87 -21.94 -4.21
N PHE A 205 -17.50 -22.99 -3.49
CA PHE A 205 -16.10 -23.38 -3.27
C PHE A 205 -15.31 -23.60 -4.56
N ASP A 206 -15.77 -24.49 -5.44
CA ASP A 206 -15.01 -24.84 -6.65
C ASP A 206 -14.83 -23.63 -7.59
N VAL A 207 -15.84 -22.75 -7.64
CA VAL A 207 -15.81 -21.51 -8.42
C VAL A 207 -14.81 -20.53 -7.81
N ALA A 208 -14.87 -20.32 -6.49
CA ALA A 208 -14.01 -19.39 -5.77
C ALA A 208 -12.53 -19.80 -5.83
N VAL A 209 -12.20 -21.08 -5.71
CA VAL A 209 -10.83 -21.59 -5.86
C VAL A 209 -10.28 -21.29 -7.26
N ARG A 210 -11.04 -21.61 -8.31
CA ARG A 210 -10.64 -21.33 -9.69
C ARG A 210 -10.50 -19.84 -9.96
N GLU A 211 -11.38 -19.02 -9.41
CA GLU A 211 -11.32 -17.56 -9.57
C GLU A 211 -10.07 -16.98 -8.91
N ALA A 212 -9.78 -17.34 -7.67
CA ALA A 212 -8.60 -16.83 -6.97
C ALA A 212 -7.28 -17.22 -7.68
N PHE A 213 -7.17 -18.44 -8.22
CA PHE A 213 -6.01 -18.89 -9.00
C PHE A 213 -5.87 -18.26 -10.40
N LYS A 214 -6.82 -17.43 -10.85
CA LYS A 214 -6.59 -16.57 -12.03
C LYS A 214 -5.62 -15.43 -11.73
N TYR A 215 -5.52 -15.02 -10.47
CA TYR A 215 -4.82 -13.82 -10.06
C TYR A 215 -3.50 -14.08 -9.33
N ASP A 216 -3.33 -15.27 -8.76
CA ASP A 216 -2.12 -15.64 -8.02
C ASP A 216 -1.84 -17.15 -8.12
N ASN A 217 -0.59 -17.54 -7.89
CA ASN A 217 -0.18 -18.94 -7.74
C ASN A 217 -0.31 -19.44 -6.29
N LYS A 218 -0.60 -18.55 -5.34
CA LYS A 218 -0.92 -18.87 -3.96
C LYS A 218 -2.22 -18.20 -3.54
N ILE A 219 -3.10 -18.94 -2.88
CA ILE A 219 -4.37 -18.44 -2.37
C ILE A 219 -4.51 -18.71 -0.87
N LEU A 220 -5.26 -17.86 -0.19
CA LEU A 220 -5.53 -17.91 1.24
C LEU A 220 -7.01 -18.22 1.47
N PHE A 221 -7.27 -19.13 2.40
CA PHE A 221 -8.58 -19.43 2.95
C PHE A 221 -8.59 -18.90 4.37
N GLU A 222 -9.59 -18.11 4.73
CA GLU A 222 -9.61 -17.40 6.00
C GLU A 222 -10.97 -17.50 6.67
N GLU A 223 -11.01 -17.76 7.98
CA GLU A 223 -12.27 -17.80 8.73
C GLU A 223 -13.03 -16.47 8.61
N TYR A 224 -14.36 -16.55 8.66
CA TYR A 224 -15.19 -15.35 8.73
C TYR A 224 -15.12 -14.73 10.12
N ILE A 225 -14.75 -13.44 10.18
CA ILE A 225 -14.84 -12.63 11.39
C ILE A 225 -16.09 -11.75 11.30
N GLU A 226 -16.97 -11.89 12.28
CA GLU A 226 -18.09 -10.98 12.49
C GLU A 226 -17.63 -9.87 13.44
N GLY A 227 -17.60 -8.63 12.94
CA GLY A 227 -17.15 -7.46 13.69
C GLY A 227 -17.12 -6.21 12.83
N ARG A 228 -16.85 -5.07 13.47
CA ARG A 228 -16.69 -3.75 12.84
C ARG A 228 -15.35 -3.68 12.11
N GLU A 229 -15.30 -3.01 10.96
CA GLU A 229 -14.07 -2.78 10.21
C GLU A 229 -13.43 -1.45 10.63
N ILE A 230 -12.29 -1.53 11.32
CA ILE A 230 -11.57 -0.37 11.86
C ILE A 230 -10.23 -0.23 11.14
N GLU A 231 -9.86 0.98 10.73
CA GLU A 231 -8.58 1.29 10.11
C GLU A 231 -7.77 2.24 11.01
N CYS A 232 -6.45 2.01 11.11
CA CYS A 232 -5.52 2.88 11.84
C CYS A 232 -4.27 3.15 10.98
N SER A 233 -3.86 4.42 10.89
CA SER A 233 -2.69 4.84 10.13
C SER A 233 -1.45 4.89 11.01
N ILE A 234 -0.33 4.38 10.50
CA ILE A 234 0.99 4.44 11.12
C ILE A 234 1.93 5.31 10.28
N LEU A 235 2.71 6.15 10.95
CA LEU A 235 3.73 7.03 10.37
C LEU A 235 5.01 6.91 11.19
N GLY A 236 6.14 6.67 10.53
CA GLY A 236 7.47 6.68 11.17
C GLY A 236 8.41 5.57 10.70
N ASN A 237 9.62 5.59 11.25
CA ASN A 237 10.65 4.57 11.04
C ASN A 237 10.86 3.78 12.34
N ASP A 238 11.88 4.12 13.14
CA ASP A 238 12.24 3.41 14.37
C ASP A 238 11.23 3.66 15.51
N ASP A 239 10.70 4.88 15.56
CA ASP A 239 9.70 5.34 16.53
C ASP A 239 8.37 5.67 15.84
N PRO A 240 7.61 4.66 15.37
CA PRO A 240 6.35 4.87 14.68
C PRO A 240 5.26 5.37 15.63
N ILE A 241 4.42 6.26 15.13
CA ILE A 241 3.23 6.78 15.81
C ILE A 241 1.96 6.31 15.09
N ALA A 242 0.88 6.18 15.86
CA ALA A 242 -0.44 5.79 15.36
C ALA A 242 -1.42 6.97 15.36
N SER A 243 -2.27 7.04 14.35
CA SER A 243 -3.39 7.99 14.29
C SER A 243 -4.52 7.57 15.22
N VAL A 244 -5.54 8.42 15.37
CA VAL A 244 -6.85 7.95 15.83
C VAL A 244 -7.41 6.89 14.86
N PRO A 245 -8.14 5.87 15.34
CA PRO A 245 -8.82 4.91 14.47
C PRO A 245 -10.03 5.54 13.76
N GLY A 246 -10.32 5.08 12.54
CA GLY A 246 -11.56 5.35 11.83
C GLY A 246 -12.29 4.07 11.48
N GLU A 247 -13.59 4.16 11.26
CA GLU A 247 -14.43 3.01 10.92
C GLU A 247 -14.95 3.12 9.50
N VAL A 248 -14.94 1.99 8.81
CA VAL A 248 -15.58 1.85 7.51
C VAL A 248 -16.97 1.27 7.73
N LEU A 249 -18.00 2.04 7.37
CA LEU A 249 -19.39 1.62 7.40
C LEU A 249 -19.82 1.25 5.97
N PRO A 250 -19.73 -0.03 5.57
CA PRO A 250 -20.08 -0.45 4.22
C PRO A 250 -21.58 -0.26 3.99
N GLN A 251 -21.95 0.29 2.83
CA GLN A 251 -23.36 0.39 2.40
C GLN A 251 -23.85 -0.86 1.64
N HIS A 252 -22.96 -1.83 1.45
CA HIS A 252 -23.19 -3.12 0.75
C HIS A 252 -22.68 -4.30 1.60
N GLU A 253 -22.94 -5.55 1.18
CA GLU A 253 -22.51 -6.75 1.94
C GLU A 253 -20.98 -6.80 2.16
N PHE A 254 -20.17 -6.09 1.34
CA PHE A 254 -18.70 -5.98 1.47
C PHE A 254 -18.14 -4.63 0.97
N TYR A 255 -16.97 -4.25 1.48
CA TYR A 255 -16.23 -3.07 1.04
C TYR A 255 -15.45 -3.34 -0.27
N SER A 256 -16.10 -3.07 -1.41
CA SER A 256 -15.59 -3.36 -2.77
C SER A 256 -14.69 -2.26 -3.35
N TYR A 257 -13.97 -2.54 -4.44
CA TYR A 257 -13.17 -1.55 -5.18
C TYR A 257 -13.98 -0.32 -5.60
N GLU A 258 -15.21 -0.54 -6.08
CA GLU A 258 -16.10 0.54 -6.51
C GLU A 258 -16.45 1.45 -5.33
N ALA A 259 -16.77 0.87 -4.17
CA ALA A 259 -17.07 1.60 -2.95
C ALA A 259 -15.85 2.35 -2.36
N LYS A 260 -14.63 1.90 -2.65
CA LYS A 260 -13.38 2.52 -2.17
C LYS A 260 -12.97 3.74 -2.99
N TYR A 261 -13.21 3.73 -4.30
CA TYR A 261 -12.53 4.67 -5.22
C TYR A 261 -13.39 5.29 -6.31
N ILE A 262 -14.59 4.76 -6.57
CA ILE A 262 -15.43 5.21 -7.70
C ILE A 262 -16.71 5.86 -7.19
N ASP A 263 -17.33 5.30 -6.16
CA ASP A 263 -18.56 5.79 -5.56
C ASP A 263 -18.27 6.55 -4.27
N GLU A 264 -18.42 7.87 -4.30
CA GLU A 264 -18.28 8.75 -3.12
C GLU A 264 -19.28 8.40 -2.01
N ASN A 265 -20.35 7.65 -2.30
CA ASN A 265 -21.34 7.17 -1.32
C ASN A 265 -21.19 5.67 -0.99
N GLY A 266 -20.21 4.96 -1.54
CA GLY A 266 -20.12 3.50 -1.44
C GLY A 266 -19.72 2.98 -0.05
N ALA A 267 -19.09 3.81 0.77
CA ALA A 267 -18.93 3.60 2.20
C ALA A 267 -18.87 4.93 2.95
N ILE A 268 -19.43 4.95 4.15
CA ILE A 268 -19.32 6.10 5.04
C ILE A 268 -18.10 5.89 5.92
N LEU A 269 -17.17 6.84 5.92
CA LEU A 269 -16.02 6.84 6.81
C LEU A 269 -16.37 7.62 8.09
N GLU A 270 -16.42 6.94 9.22
CA GLU A 270 -16.57 7.58 10.53
C GLU A 270 -15.18 7.83 11.14
N ILE A 271 -14.77 9.11 11.16
CA ILE A 271 -13.45 9.53 11.64
C ILE A 271 -13.62 10.67 12.65
N PRO A 272 -13.20 10.49 13.92
CA PRO A 272 -12.73 9.24 14.52
C PRO A 272 -13.86 8.23 14.70
N ALA A 273 -13.53 6.94 14.76
CA ALA A 273 -14.49 5.87 15.07
C ALA A 273 -15.07 6.04 16.48
N LYS A 274 -16.36 5.74 16.68
CA LYS A 274 -16.99 5.71 18.01
C LYS A 274 -16.51 4.50 18.80
N LEU A 275 -15.45 4.69 19.57
CA LEU A 275 -14.78 3.69 20.41
C LEU A 275 -14.45 4.30 21.78
N THR A 276 -14.25 3.45 22.80
CA THR A 276 -13.76 3.92 24.11
C THR A 276 -12.25 4.13 24.05
N ASP A 277 -11.71 4.96 24.95
CA ASP A 277 -10.27 5.27 25.00
C ASP A 277 -9.41 4.01 25.18
N GLU A 278 -9.91 3.01 25.91
CA GLU A 278 -9.20 1.74 26.11
C GLU A 278 -9.02 0.99 24.78
N ILE A 279 -10.09 0.91 23.96
CA ILE A 279 -10.05 0.23 22.67
C ILE A 279 -9.23 1.01 21.65
N ILE A 280 -9.30 2.34 21.68
CA ILE A 280 -8.44 3.19 20.84
C ILE A 280 -6.96 2.90 21.14
N LYS A 281 -6.59 2.87 22.42
CA LYS A 281 -5.22 2.59 22.85
C LYS A 281 -4.77 1.18 22.44
N GLU A 282 -5.63 0.18 22.62
CA GLU A 282 -5.34 -1.20 22.23
C GLU A 282 -5.10 -1.33 20.71
N ILE A 283 -5.95 -0.71 19.89
CA ILE A 283 -5.77 -0.70 18.43
C ILE A 283 -4.46 -0.04 18.03
N GLN A 284 -4.14 1.11 18.63
CA GLN A 284 -2.88 1.84 18.34
C GLN A 284 -1.65 1.02 18.72
N GLU A 285 -1.68 0.34 19.88
CA GLU A 285 -0.60 -0.53 20.34
C GLU A 285 -0.41 -1.74 19.41
N ILE A 286 -1.50 -2.40 19.01
CA ILE A 286 -1.45 -3.52 18.06
C ILE A 286 -0.99 -3.04 16.68
N ALA A 287 -1.44 -1.88 16.21
CA ALA A 287 -1.03 -1.29 14.93
C ALA A 287 0.48 -1.02 14.89
N ILE A 288 1.04 -0.42 15.95
CA ILE A 288 2.49 -0.19 16.08
C ILE A 288 3.26 -1.51 16.12
N ARG A 289 2.79 -2.50 16.88
CA ARG A 289 3.43 -3.83 16.93
C ARG A 289 3.41 -4.50 15.57
N THR A 290 2.27 -4.45 14.87
CA THR A 290 2.08 -5.01 13.51
C THR A 290 3.07 -4.39 12.53
N PHE A 291 3.17 -3.06 12.53
CA PHE A 291 4.10 -2.31 11.70
C PHE A 291 5.56 -2.73 11.91
N LYS A 292 5.97 -2.87 13.18
CA LYS A 292 7.33 -3.29 13.54
C LYS A 292 7.62 -4.75 13.17
N VAL A 293 6.70 -5.68 13.48
CA VAL A 293 6.85 -7.11 13.17
C VAL A 293 7.00 -7.33 11.66
N LEU A 294 6.27 -6.56 10.86
CA LEU A 294 6.32 -6.63 9.41
C LEU A 294 7.43 -5.78 8.79
N CYS A 295 8.39 -5.28 9.59
CA CYS A 295 9.55 -4.53 9.11
C CYS A 295 9.17 -3.31 8.23
N CYS A 296 8.04 -2.68 8.52
CA CYS A 296 7.55 -1.53 7.77
C CYS A 296 8.25 -0.24 8.22
N GLU A 297 8.30 0.74 7.32
CA GLU A 297 8.92 2.04 7.53
C GLU A 297 8.17 3.11 6.72
N GLY A 298 8.29 4.37 7.10
CA GLY A 298 7.59 5.48 6.47
C GLY A 298 6.10 5.52 6.82
N MET A 299 5.30 4.65 6.20
CA MET A 299 3.85 4.61 6.38
C MET A 299 3.27 3.20 6.23
N ALA A 300 2.15 2.98 6.90
CA ALA A 300 1.23 1.90 6.58
C ALA A 300 -0.17 2.23 7.09
N ARG A 301 -1.18 1.56 6.55
CA ARG A 301 -2.51 1.49 7.16
C ARG A 301 -2.76 0.06 7.61
N ILE A 302 -3.23 -0.13 8.84
CA ILE A 302 -3.59 -1.43 9.37
C ILE A 302 -5.10 -1.47 9.51
N ASP A 303 -5.68 -2.55 8.98
CA ASP A 303 -7.11 -2.78 8.93
C ASP A 303 -7.43 -3.91 9.93
N PHE A 304 -8.46 -3.71 10.74
CA PHE A 304 -8.83 -4.55 11.87
C PHE A 304 -10.28 -4.99 11.77
N PHE A 305 -10.58 -6.13 12.38
CA PHE A 305 -11.91 -6.47 12.83
C PHE A 305 -12.01 -6.25 14.34
N LEU A 306 -13.05 -5.54 14.78
CA LEU A 306 -13.42 -5.37 16.19
C LEU A 306 -14.71 -6.14 16.47
N ARG A 307 -14.62 -7.21 17.27
CA ARG A 307 -15.78 -8.02 17.66
C ARG A 307 -16.60 -7.33 18.77
N ASP A 308 -17.85 -7.79 18.96
CA ASP A 308 -18.73 -7.30 20.03
C ASP A 308 -18.18 -7.56 21.45
N ASN A 309 -17.39 -8.63 21.61
CA ASN A 309 -16.67 -8.94 22.85
C ASN A 309 -15.42 -8.06 23.05
N LYS A 310 -15.20 -7.06 22.18
CA LYS A 310 -14.09 -6.12 22.14
C LYS A 310 -12.74 -6.69 21.70
N GLU A 311 -12.70 -7.92 21.19
CA GLU A 311 -11.47 -8.49 20.63
C GLU A 311 -11.05 -7.74 19.36
N VAL A 312 -9.80 -7.27 19.32
CA VAL A 312 -9.18 -6.59 18.18
C VAL A 312 -8.34 -7.59 17.38
N ILE A 313 -8.67 -7.77 16.10
CA ILE A 313 -8.04 -8.76 15.21
C ILE A 313 -7.49 -8.05 13.98
N VAL A 314 -6.19 -8.24 13.68
CA VAL A 314 -5.56 -7.67 12.48
C VAL A 314 -6.03 -8.43 11.24
N ASN A 315 -6.67 -7.72 10.31
CA ASN A 315 -7.08 -8.26 9.02
C ASN A 315 -5.91 -8.20 8.02
N GLU A 316 -5.42 -7.00 7.72
CA GLU A 316 -4.32 -6.77 6.79
C GLU A 316 -3.55 -5.48 7.09
N LEU A 317 -2.35 -5.36 6.52
CA LEU A 317 -1.56 -4.14 6.49
C LEU A 317 -1.36 -3.73 5.03
N ASN A 318 -1.57 -2.46 4.72
CA ASN A 318 -1.34 -1.85 3.42
C ASN A 318 -0.13 -0.91 3.49
N THR A 319 0.94 -1.22 2.74
CA THR A 319 2.21 -0.47 2.81
C THR A 319 2.20 0.81 1.95
N ILE A 320 1.36 0.87 0.92
CA ILE A 320 1.10 2.09 0.14
C ILE A 320 -0.41 2.34 0.12
N PRO A 321 -0.98 2.83 1.25
CA PRO A 321 -2.41 3.08 1.32
C PRO A 321 -2.83 4.17 0.33
N GLY A 322 -4.13 4.20 0.00
CA GLY A 322 -4.72 5.27 -0.81
C GLY A 322 -4.35 6.64 -0.25
N PHE A 323 -3.96 7.55 -1.15
CA PHE A 323 -3.37 8.84 -0.75
C PHE A 323 -4.09 10.02 -1.40
N THR A 324 -5.33 9.84 -1.84
CA THR A 324 -6.20 10.94 -2.27
C THR A 324 -6.67 11.78 -1.07
N LYS A 325 -7.20 12.98 -1.29
CA LYS A 325 -7.72 13.85 -0.21
C LYS A 325 -8.84 13.21 0.62
N ILE A 326 -9.57 12.26 0.04
CA ILE A 326 -10.67 11.56 0.70
C ILE A 326 -10.28 10.16 1.21
N SER A 327 -9.05 9.71 0.94
CA SER A 327 -8.58 8.40 1.37
C SER A 327 -8.43 8.33 2.89
N MET A 328 -8.66 7.15 3.48
CA MET A 328 -8.58 6.97 4.93
C MET A 328 -7.23 7.42 5.50
N TYR A 329 -6.11 7.02 4.89
CA TYR A 329 -4.79 7.24 5.49
C TYR A 329 -4.49 8.74 5.76
N PRO A 330 -4.62 9.65 4.77
CA PRO A 330 -4.52 11.09 5.03
C PRO A 330 -5.57 11.63 6.01
N ARG A 331 -6.82 11.18 5.93
CA ARG A 331 -7.91 11.69 6.77
C ARG A 331 -7.75 11.33 8.25
N LEU A 332 -7.23 10.15 8.57
CA LEU A 332 -6.91 9.79 9.96
C LEU A 332 -5.80 10.66 10.54
N TRP A 333 -4.80 11.02 9.72
CA TRP A 333 -3.74 11.93 10.16
C TRP A 333 -4.26 13.36 10.36
N GLU A 334 -5.14 13.85 9.48
CA GLU A 334 -5.79 15.15 9.64
C GLU A 334 -6.61 15.20 10.95
N ALA A 335 -7.40 14.16 11.23
CA ALA A 335 -8.13 14.02 12.48
C ALA A 335 -7.21 13.87 13.71
N SER A 336 -5.96 13.47 13.49
CA SER A 336 -4.90 13.39 14.51
C SER A 336 -4.02 14.66 14.59
N GLY A 337 -4.40 15.72 13.87
CA GLY A 337 -3.71 17.02 13.90
C GLY A 337 -2.49 17.15 12.98
N ILE A 338 -2.27 16.23 12.02
CA ILE A 338 -1.23 16.34 10.99
C ILE A 338 -1.91 16.65 9.65
N THR A 339 -1.70 17.85 9.12
CA THR A 339 -2.29 18.25 7.84
C THR A 339 -1.71 17.44 6.67
N TYR A 340 -2.43 17.36 5.56
CA TYR A 340 -1.99 16.61 4.38
C TYR A 340 -0.61 17.07 3.84
N THR A 341 -0.36 18.38 3.82
CA THR A 341 0.94 18.95 3.42
C THR A 341 2.05 18.58 4.41
N GLU A 342 1.80 18.62 5.72
CA GLU A 342 2.76 18.18 6.74
C GLU A 342 3.03 16.68 6.68
N LEU A 343 2.01 15.87 6.37
CA LEU A 343 2.14 14.43 6.18
C LEU A 343 3.10 14.10 5.01
N ILE A 344 2.93 14.76 3.87
CA ILE A 344 3.83 14.61 2.71
C ILE A 344 5.27 15.01 3.10
N ASP A 345 5.42 16.14 3.80
CA ASP A 345 6.73 16.63 4.27
C ASP A 345 7.41 15.60 5.18
N ARG A 346 6.70 15.11 6.21
CA ARG A 346 7.21 14.09 7.14
C ARG A 346 7.62 12.80 6.44
N LEU A 347 6.83 12.32 5.49
CA LEU A 347 7.14 11.11 4.72
C LEU A 347 8.43 11.26 3.90
N ILE A 348 8.62 12.43 3.29
CA ILE A 348 9.86 12.75 2.57
C ILE A 348 11.05 12.78 3.53
N GLN A 349 10.91 13.43 4.69
CA GLN A 349 12.00 13.47 5.68
C GLN A 349 12.36 12.07 6.20
N LEU A 350 11.36 11.24 6.54
CA LEU A 350 11.55 9.85 6.97
C LEU A 350 12.31 9.02 5.93
N ALA A 351 12.03 9.22 4.62
CA ALA A 351 12.76 8.55 3.55
C ALA A 351 14.24 8.94 3.49
N LEU A 352 14.54 10.23 3.67
CA LEU A 352 15.89 10.77 3.68
C LEU A 352 16.66 10.30 4.91
N GLU A 353 16.02 10.27 6.07
CA GLU A 353 16.58 9.77 7.33
C GLU A 353 16.93 8.28 7.24
N LYS A 354 15.98 7.45 6.77
CA LYS A 354 16.19 6.02 6.51
C LYS A 354 17.42 5.81 5.63
N PHE A 355 17.50 6.51 4.50
CA PHE A 355 18.62 6.37 3.57
C PHE A 355 19.95 6.84 4.18
N LYS A 356 19.94 7.92 4.97
CA LYS A 356 21.13 8.38 5.69
C LYS A 356 21.60 7.36 6.72
N ARG A 357 20.68 6.68 7.40
CA ARG A 357 20.99 5.59 8.34
C ARG A 357 21.61 4.40 7.63
N GLU A 358 21.01 3.93 6.53
CA GLU A 358 21.53 2.81 5.73
C GLU A 358 22.94 3.10 5.17
N LYS A 359 23.21 4.34 4.74
CA LYS A 359 24.53 4.76 4.24
C LYS A 359 25.67 4.71 5.26
N LYS A 360 25.36 4.65 6.56
CA LYS A 360 26.38 4.52 7.61
C LYS A 360 26.85 3.08 7.79
N LEU A 361 26.16 2.11 7.20
CA LEU A 361 26.55 0.71 7.28
C LEU A 361 27.84 0.48 6.48
N GLU A 362 28.75 -0.31 7.04
CA GLU A 362 29.96 -0.74 6.34
C GLU A 362 29.58 -1.71 5.22
N THR A 363 30.17 -1.51 4.04
CA THR A 363 29.87 -2.30 2.83
C THR A 363 31.10 -3.03 2.29
N SER A 364 32.26 -2.81 2.90
CA SER A 364 33.52 -3.48 2.62
C SER A 364 34.29 -3.61 3.91
N PHE A 365 34.92 -4.76 4.12
CA PHE A 365 35.90 -4.99 5.17
C PHE A 365 37.22 -5.31 4.49
N ASP A 366 38.26 -4.52 4.75
CA ASP A 366 39.60 -4.83 4.26
C ASP A 366 40.17 -5.95 5.15
N LEU A 367 40.48 -7.11 4.55
CA LEU A 367 41.06 -8.27 5.22
C LEU A 367 42.57 -8.12 5.43
#